data_AF-L0AZI4-F1
#
_entry.id   AF-L0AZI4-F1
#
_cell.length_a   1.000
_cell.length_b   1.000
_cell.length_c   1.000
_cell.angle_alpha   90.00
_cell.angle_beta   90.00
_cell.angle_gamma   90.00
#
_symmetry.space_group_name_H-M   'P 1'
#
loop_
_entity.id
_entity.type
_entity.pdbx_description
1 polymer ?
#
loop_
_entity_poly.entity_id
_entity_poly.type
_entity_poly.pdbx_seq_one_letter_code
_entity_poly.pdbx_strand_id
1 'polypeptide(L)'
;MHIIEWAKVFKELRNRGYLEPGVTQDENQFMEISNSILTGETGELVPYDEVDKDKKICTIDISNMNEGYYTAGCDDKVRPVDERNFQGFTYYIYYTDVDNVYRFVNGESAPIGLPLVKNVEKIFVYFYPSEFGVSSLMQISKKRKIWYIRNSQSNTWERVFDPRDKPYDNRDWTKIIRLLERTYIPANVLDVSLFEEYRHSRIHPAFSIEISRVFTSNYYSFTHKKKEGGLFKVTKVVYKGSALEGIPPSDDLKSLSLYFFGRIPLESALLLVEMISHNDKCTYFHRKNAAQTWSPVFPAPLTERLDTSRITNQLDELKEKRFNGIEKYFEHHTSATRSEVINECLKSLAIGIFAGIVLALILYEISAVIHSPRTSLIRGFARLVSRCIGRIFPSIVRSRKGYKKVSIE
;
A
#
# COMPACT_ATOMS: atom_id res chain seq x y z
N MET A 1 -24.22 -18.83 19.01
CA MET A 1 -24.52 -17.40 18.83
C MET A 1 -24.52 -16.76 20.21
N HIS A 2 -23.39 -16.20 20.64
CA HIS A 2 -23.27 -15.31 21.79
C HIS A 2 -22.11 -14.36 21.47
N ILE A 3 -22.45 -13.17 21.00
CA ILE A 3 -21.52 -12.03 20.92
C ILE A 3 -21.59 -11.39 22.29
N ILE A 4 -20.55 -11.56 23.11
CA ILE A 4 -20.39 -10.76 24.31
C ILE A 4 -19.78 -9.43 23.84
N GLU A 5 -20.59 -8.38 23.92
CA GLU A 5 -20.23 -7.01 23.54
C GLU A 5 -19.09 -6.49 24.41
N TRP A 6 -17.95 -6.21 23.77
CA TRP A 6 -16.78 -5.53 24.32
C TRP A 6 -17.09 -4.19 25.02
N ALA A 7 -18.24 -3.57 24.74
CA ALA A 7 -18.68 -2.33 25.35
C ALA A 7 -18.97 -2.44 26.86
N LYS A 8 -19.32 -3.64 27.36
CA LYS A 8 -19.68 -3.82 28.78
C LYS A 8 -18.46 -3.73 29.71
N VAL A 9 -17.33 -4.28 29.29
CA VAL A 9 -16.06 -4.29 30.04
C VAL A 9 -15.54 -2.86 30.24
N PHE A 10 -15.67 -2.02 29.21
CA PHE A 10 -15.23 -0.62 29.27
C PHE A 10 -16.05 0.24 30.26
N LYS A 11 -17.34 -0.06 30.42
CA LYS A 11 -18.23 0.66 31.35
C LYS A 11 -17.91 0.32 32.81
N GLU A 12 -17.46 -0.90 33.07
CA GLU A 12 -17.19 -1.38 34.42
C GLU A 12 -15.85 -0.87 34.97
N LEU A 13 -14.84 -0.71 34.11
CA LEU A 13 -13.55 -0.10 34.47
C LEU A 13 -13.68 1.41 34.74
N ARG A 14 -14.55 2.12 34.01
CA ARG A 14 -14.83 3.55 34.28
C ARG A 14 -15.51 3.76 35.64
N ASN A 15 -16.38 2.85 36.06
CA ASN A 15 -17.11 2.96 37.33
C ASN A 15 -16.25 2.67 38.58
N ARG A 16 -15.04 2.10 38.42
CA ARG A 16 -14.13 1.82 39.55
C ARG A 16 -13.15 2.95 39.88
N GLY A 17 -13.25 4.12 39.23
CA GLY A 17 -12.56 5.33 39.66
C GLY A 17 -11.04 5.38 39.44
N TYR A 18 -10.48 4.54 38.56
CA TYR A 18 -9.03 4.41 38.35
C TYR A 18 -8.42 5.37 37.31
N LEU A 19 -9.07 6.48 36.95
CA LEU A 19 -8.49 7.47 36.03
C LEU A 19 -8.67 8.88 36.57
N GLU A 20 -7.56 9.53 36.93
CA GLU A 20 -7.53 10.96 37.22
C GLU A 20 -7.60 11.77 35.91
N PRO A 21 -8.40 12.86 35.87
CA PRO A 21 -8.45 13.75 34.72
C PRO A 21 -7.32 14.78 34.79
N GLY A 22 -6.36 14.73 33.86
CA GLY A 22 -5.41 15.84 33.70
C GLY A 22 -4.05 15.57 33.02
N VAL A 23 -3.71 14.32 32.68
CA VAL A 23 -2.41 14.04 32.05
C VAL A 23 -2.51 14.14 30.53
N THR A 24 -1.75 15.07 29.95
CA THR A 24 -1.57 15.21 28.49
C THR A 24 -0.84 14.01 27.92
N GLN A 25 -1.44 13.36 26.92
CA GLN A 25 -0.90 12.22 26.19
C GLN A 25 0.38 12.60 25.43
N ASP A 26 1.49 11.97 25.81
CA ASP A 26 2.65 11.76 24.96
C ASP A 26 2.53 10.34 24.38
N GLU A 27 2.31 10.21 23.07
CA GLU A 27 1.91 8.97 22.39
C GLU A 27 3.01 7.88 22.32
N ASN A 28 4.13 8.07 23.00
CA ASN A 28 5.23 7.10 23.08
C ASN A 28 5.37 6.36 24.42
N GLN A 29 4.41 6.51 25.34
CA GLN A 29 4.29 5.58 26.46
C GLN A 29 3.65 4.29 25.98
N PHE A 30 4.51 3.29 25.76
CA PHE A 30 4.17 1.88 25.85
C PHE A 30 3.06 1.68 26.89
N MET A 31 1.91 1.19 26.45
CA MET A 31 0.96 0.55 27.33
C MET A 31 1.71 -0.56 28.07
N GLU A 32 2.11 -0.29 29.30
CA GLU A 32 2.23 -1.30 30.33
C GLU A 32 0.89 -2.03 30.36
N ILE A 33 0.89 -3.21 29.76
CA ILE A 33 -0.21 -4.15 29.79
C ILE A 33 -0.35 -4.57 31.25
N SER A 34 -1.14 -3.80 32.00
CA SER A 34 -1.61 -4.21 33.31
C SER A 34 -2.55 -5.40 33.11
N ASN A 35 -2.01 -6.58 33.42
CA ASN A 35 -2.68 -7.88 33.47
C ASN A 35 -3.32 -8.33 32.15
N SER A 36 -2.48 -8.85 31.24
CA SER A 36 -2.87 -9.56 30.02
C SER A 36 -3.73 -10.79 30.36
N ILE A 37 -5.04 -10.63 30.20
CA ILE A 37 -5.97 -11.75 30.26
C ILE A 37 -5.96 -12.45 28.90
N LEU A 38 -5.63 -13.74 28.89
CA LEU A 38 -5.64 -14.57 27.67
C LEU A 38 -7.01 -15.21 27.49
N THR A 39 -7.57 -15.15 26.30
CA THR A 39 -8.77 -15.93 25.95
C THR A 39 -8.36 -17.28 25.36
N GLY A 40 -8.61 -18.37 26.07
CA GLY A 40 -8.45 -19.74 25.56
C GLY A 40 -9.44 -20.09 24.43
N GLU A 41 -9.34 -21.31 23.89
CA GLU A 41 -10.24 -21.81 22.80
C GLU A 41 -11.74 -21.71 23.12
N THR A 42 -12.12 -21.62 24.40
CA THR A 42 -13.50 -21.49 24.90
C THR A 42 -13.87 -20.05 25.28
N GLY A 43 -12.96 -19.09 25.14
CA GLY A 43 -13.09 -17.74 25.71
C GLY A 43 -12.75 -17.66 27.21
N GLU A 44 -12.24 -18.75 27.80
CA GLU A 44 -11.77 -18.74 29.18
C GLU A 44 -10.59 -17.78 29.36
N LEU A 45 -10.75 -16.89 30.34
CA LEU A 45 -9.74 -15.94 30.79
C LEU A 45 -8.71 -16.70 31.63
N VAL A 46 -7.49 -16.87 31.15
CA VAL A 46 -6.39 -17.47 31.94
C VAL A 46 -5.64 -16.34 32.64
N PRO A 47 -5.63 -16.28 33.99
CA PRO A 47 -4.83 -15.30 34.73
C PRO A 47 -3.34 -15.54 34.47
N TYR A 48 -2.59 -14.48 34.19
CA TYR A 48 -1.13 -14.55 33.97
C TYR A 48 -0.41 -15.19 35.17
N ASP A 49 -0.92 -14.96 36.38
CA ASP A 49 -0.34 -15.45 37.64
C ASP A 49 -0.49 -16.98 37.83
N GLU A 50 -1.38 -17.65 37.11
CA GLU A 50 -1.46 -19.13 37.09
C GLU A 50 -0.44 -19.77 36.13
N VAL A 51 0.24 -18.94 35.34
CA VAL A 51 1.19 -19.37 34.31
C VAL A 51 2.65 -19.33 34.81
N ASP A 52 2.92 -18.74 35.98
CA ASP A 52 4.27 -18.56 36.57
C ASP A 52 4.33 -19.26 37.95
N LYS A 53 5.20 -20.24 38.27
CA LYS A 53 6.68 -20.28 38.19
C LYS A 53 7.27 -21.61 37.73
N ASP A 54 6.45 -22.66 37.57
CA ASP A 54 6.92 -24.02 37.25
C ASP A 54 6.48 -24.52 35.87
N LYS A 55 5.62 -23.76 35.16
CA LYS A 55 5.12 -24.12 33.83
C LYS A 55 5.95 -23.44 32.76
N LYS A 56 6.75 -24.23 32.04
CA LYS A 56 7.52 -23.80 30.87
C LYS A 56 6.58 -23.23 29.81
N ILE A 57 6.57 -21.90 29.69
CA ILE A 57 5.81 -21.17 28.67
C ILE A 57 6.51 -21.39 27.33
N CYS A 58 5.83 -22.07 26.41
CA CYS A 58 6.38 -22.33 25.10
C CYS A 58 5.92 -21.29 24.07
N THR A 59 6.86 -20.56 23.48
CA THR A 59 6.64 -19.68 22.32
C THR A 59 7.19 -20.36 21.08
N ILE A 60 6.39 -20.53 20.01
CA ILE A 60 6.84 -21.16 18.76
C ILE A 60 6.90 -20.11 17.64
N ASP A 61 8.07 -19.95 17.03
CA ASP A 61 8.22 -19.14 15.81
C ASP A 61 7.83 -19.96 14.56
N ILE A 62 6.69 -19.62 13.97
CA ILE A 62 6.11 -20.24 12.78
C ILE A 62 6.65 -19.63 11.47
N SER A 63 7.57 -18.65 11.55
CA SER A 63 8.30 -18.13 10.38
C SER A 63 9.63 -18.86 10.16
N ASN A 64 10.20 -19.41 11.23
CA ASN A 64 11.52 -20.01 11.17
C ASN A 64 11.42 -21.40 10.53
N MET A 65 12.30 -21.65 9.56
CA MET A 65 12.44 -22.89 8.80
C MET A 65 13.74 -23.64 9.14
N ASN A 66 14.68 -23.02 9.88
CA ASN A 66 16.04 -23.52 10.13
C ASN A 66 16.22 -24.27 11.44
N GLU A 67 16.55 -25.58 11.40
CA GLU A 67 16.74 -26.43 12.59
C GLU A 67 17.51 -25.71 13.75
N GLY A 68 16.99 -25.80 14.99
CA GLY A 68 17.72 -25.43 16.21
C GLY A 68 17.33 -24.15 16.98
N TYR A 69 16.47 -23.25 16.46
CA TYR A 69 16.18 -21.97 17.16
C TYR A 69 14.72 -21.55 17.06
N TYR A 70 13.81 -22.24 17.75
CA TYR A 70 12.37 -22.04 17.53
C TYR A 70 11.62 -21.43 18.69
N THR A 71 12.27 -21.35 19.85
CA THR A 71 11.53 -21.29 21.09
C THR A 71 12.27 -20.62 22.22
N ALA A 72 11.74 -19.50 22.69
CA ALA A 72 11.98 -19.06 24.05
C ALA A 72 11.13 -19.92 25.01
N GLY A 73 11.76 -20.55 25.99
CA GLY A 73 11.08 -21.29 27.06
C GLY A 73 10.63 -22.73 26.75
N CYS A 74 10.95 -23.28 25.58
CA CYS A 74 10.73 -24.70 25.26
C CYS A 74 12.08 -25.42 25.18
N ASP A 75 12.62 -25.89 26.30
CA ASP A 75 13.90 -26.62 26.35
C ASP A 75 13.95 -27.75 25.30
N ASP A 76 14.64 -27.58 24.17
CA ASP A 76 14.89 -28.54 23.05
C ASP A 76 13.73 -29.44 22.56
N LYS A 77 12.52 -29.21 23.07
CA LYS A 77 11.32 -30.05 22.97
C LYS A 77 10.46 -29.71 21.76
N VAL A 78 10.83 -28.67 21.03
CA VAL A 78 10.22 -28.32 19.75
C VAL A 78 11.28 -28.45 18.68
N ARG A 79 11.11 -29.44 17.80
CA ARG A 79 11.97 -29.66 16.64
C ARG A 79 11.10 -29.64 15.39
N PRO A 80 11.43 -28.83 14.38
CA PRO A 80 10.99 -29.11 13.03
C PRO A 80 11.76 -30.33 12.57
N VAL A 81 11.02 -31.31 12.09
CA VAL A 81 11.58 -32.63 11.83
C VAL A 81 11.54 -32.97 10.34
N ASP A 82 10.70 -32.28 9.58
CA ASP A 82 10.40 -32.71 8.22
C ASP A 82 9.93 -31.52 7.38
N GLU A 83 10.79 -31.08 6.46
CA GLU A 83 10.39 -30.24 5.34
C GLU A 83 9.82 -31.16 4.26
N ARG A 84 8.56 -30.93 3.88
CA ARG A 84 7.98 -31.61 2.72
C ARG A 84 7.57 -30.61 1.67
N ASN A 85 8.21 -30.75 0.52
CA ASN A 85 7.86 -30.04 -0.70
C ASN A 85 6.78 -30.82 -1.44
N PHE A 86 5.61 -30.21 -1.56
CA PHE A 86 4.50 -30.70 -2.38
C PHE A 86 4.26 -29.72 -3.52
N GLN A 87 3.66 -30.17 -4.63
CA GLN A 87 3.47 -29.34 -5.83
C GLN A 87 2.79 -28.00 -5.48
N GLY A 88 3.59 -26.93 -5.47
CA GLY A 88 3.16 -25.55 -5.20
C GLY A 88 3.30 -25.07 -3.76
N PHE A 89 3.52 -25.92 -2.75
CA PHE A 89 3.66 -25.49 -1.35
C PHE A 89 4.64 -26.33 -0.56
N THR A 90 5.22 -25.72 0.47
CA THR A 90 6.08 -26.41 1.44
C THR A 90 5.39 -26.41 2.79
N TYR A 91 5.59 -27.44 3.59
CA TYR A 91 5.19 -27.38 4.99
C TYR A 91 6.23 -27.98 5.92
N TYR A 92 6.22 -27.46 7.13
CA TYR A 92 7.08 -27.88 8.22
C TYR A 92 6.26 -28.52 9.32
N ILE A 93 6.77 -29.62 9.87
CA ILE A 93 6.17 -30.32 11.01
C ILE A 93 6.96 -30.02 12.26
N TYR A 94 6.36 -29.27 13.19
CA TYR A 94 6.88 -29.06 14.53
C TYR A 94 6.33 -30.14 15.45
N TYR A 95 7.21 -30.99 15.94
CA TYR A 95 6.88 -31.94 17.00
C TYR A 95 7.03 -31.23 18.33
N THR A 96 6.10 -31.44 19.23
CA THR A 96 6.11 -30.76 20.52
C THR A 96 5.79 -31.73 21.65
N ASP A 97 6.67 -31.78 22.63
CA ASP A 97 6.49 -32.49 23.90
C ASP A 97 6.21 -31.50 25.04
N VAL A 98 5.58 -30.37 24.72
CA VAL A 98 5.20 -29.36 25.72
C VAL A 98 3.72 -29.46 26.05
N ASP A 99 3.42 -29.33 27.34
CA ASP A 99 2.03 -29.39 27.81
C ASP A 99 1.21 -28.21 27.30
N ASN A 100 1.85 -27.04 27.10
CA ASN A 100 1.18 -25.80 26.72
C ASN A 100 2.03 -24.99 25.72
N VAL A 101 1.48 -24.70 24.54
CA VAL A 101 1.99 -23.66 23.64
C VAL A 101 1.19 -22.40 23.90
N TYR A 102 1.88 -21.39 24.41
CA TYR A 102 1.27 -20.16 24.88
C TYR A 102 1.13 -19.14 23.76
N ARG A 103 2.17 -19.02 22.94
CA ARG A 103 2.27 -17.99 21.91
C ARG A 103 2.88 -18.54 20.64
N PHE A 104 2.33 -18.09 19.53
CA PHE A 104 2.94 -18.20 18.22
C PHE A 104 3.57 -16.85 17.87
N VAL A 105 4.72 -16.86 17.21
CA VAL A 105 5.33 -15.66 16.62
C VAL A 105 5.64 -15.94 15.16
N ASN A 106 5.59 -14.91 14.33
CA ASN A 106 5.96 -14.94 12.92
C ASN A 106 7.07 -13.90 12.75
N GLY A 107 8.31 -14.33 12.97
CA GLY A 107 9.45 -13.44 13.17
C GLY A 107 9.24 -12.60 14.42
N GLU A 108 9.30 -11.28 14.27
CA GLU A 108 9.12 -10.34 15.39
C GLU A 108 7.64 -10.08 15.77
N SER A 109 6.70 -10.54 14.92
CA SER A 109 5.27 -10.19 15.07
C SER A 109 4.45 -11.34 15.66
N ALA A 110 3.63 -11.05 16.69
CA ALA A 110 2.63 -12.01 17.17
C ALA A 110 1.44 -12.08 16.20
N PRO A 111 1.06 -13.27 15.72
CA PRO A 111 -0.16 -13.44 14.97
C PRO A 111 -1.38 -13.27 15.89
N ILE A 112 -2.42 -12.62 15.37
CA ILE A 112 -3.68 -12.40 16.09
C ILE A 112 -4.64 -13.56 15.78
N GLY A 113 -5.41 -14.04 16.75
CA GLY A 113 -6.48 -15.03 16.51
C GLY A 113 -6.07 -16.50 16.61
N LEU A 114 -4.80 -16.78 16.89
CA LEU A 114 -4.36 -18.11 17.31
C LEU A 114 -4.58 -18.29 18.82
N PRO A 115 -5.22 -19.38 19.27
CA PRO A 115 -5.48 -19.58 20.68
C PRO A 115 -4.27 -20.19 21.40
N LEU A 116 -4.29 -20.09 22.73
CA LEU A 116 -3.47 -20.93 23.59
C LEU A 116 -3.89 -22.39 23.42
N VAL A 117 -2.92 -23.27 23.20
CA VAL A 117 -3.18 -24.68 22.92
C VAL A 117 -2.43 -25.59 23.89
N LYS A 118 -3.16 -26.54 24.48
CA LYS A 118 -2.62 -27.55 25.39
C LYS A 118 -2.51 -28.91 24.72
N ASN A 119 -1.57 -29.73 25.18
CA ASN A 119 -1.36 -31.12 24.73
C ASN A 119 -1.32 -31.23 23.21
N VAL A 120 -0.53 -30.37 22.58
CA VAL A 120 -0.31 -30.42 21.14
C VAL A 120 0.71 -31.51 20.87
N GLU A 121 0.46 -32.34 19.86
CA GLU A 121 1.41 -33.39 19.46
C GLU A 121 2.26 -32.90 18.29
N LYS A 122 1.60 -32.28 17.30
CA LYS A 122 2.22 -31.81 16.06
C LYS A 122 1.58 -30.52 15.59
N ILE A 123 2.40 -29.64 15.04
CA ILE A 123 1.94 -28.43 14.35
C ILE A 123 2.48 -28.49 12.93
N PHE A 124 1.60 -28.36 11.95
CA PHE A 124 1.97 -28.27 10.56
C PHE A 124 1.80 -26.81 10.13
N VAL A 125 2.86 -26.19 9.63
CA VAL A 125 2.80 -24.82 9.09
C VAL A 125 3.07 -24.90 7.61
N TYR A 126 2.11 -24.43 6.83
CA TYR A 126 2.13 -24.48 5.37
C TYR A 126 2.49 -23.11 4.81
N PHE A 127 3.49 -23.10 3.94
CA PHE A 127 4.04 -21.94 3.25
C PHE A 127 3.66 -22.01 1.79
N TYR A 128 3.08 -20.92 1.28
CA TYR A 128 2.67 -20.84 -0.11
C TYR A 128 3.10 -19.53 -0.78
N PRO A 129 3.67 -19.62 -2.00
CA PRO A 129 4.13 -20.85 -2.65
C PRO A 129 5.45 -21.36 -2.03
N SER A 130 5.90 -22.56 -2.40
CA SER A 130 7.00 -23.28 -1.74
C SER A 130 8.30 -22.49 -1.53
N GLU A 131 8.76 -21.73 -2.53
CA GLU A 131 10.12 -21.17 -2.56
C GLU A 131 10.32 -19.87 -1.77
N PHE A 132 9.25 -19.11 -1.54
CA PHE A 132 9.28 -17.77 -0.92
C PHE A 132 7.96 -17.48 -0.20
N GLY A 133 7.27 -18.55 0.19
CA GLY A 133 5.93 -18.49 0.73
C GLY A 133 5.91 -17.85 2.10
N VAL A 134 4.79 -17.22 2.40
CA VAL A 134 4.43 -16.84 3.76
C VAL A 134 3.63 -17.96 4.38
N SER A 135 3.83 -18.19 5.69
CA SER A 135 2.98 -19.11 6.44
C SER A 135 1.53 -18.63 6.35
N SER A 136 0.69 -19.43 5.72
CA SER A 136 -0.67 -19.03 5.31
C SER A 136 -1.75 -19.98 5.79
N LEU A 137 -1.37 -21.22 6.14
CA LEU A 137 -2.25 -22.22 6.72
C LEU A 137 -1.49 -22.96 7.82
N MET A 138 -2.18 -23.31 8.89
CA MET A 138 -1.61 -24.04 10.02
C MET A 138 -2.59 -25.12 10.48
N GLN A 139 -2.07 -26.32 10.73
CA GLN A 139 -2.81 -27.41 11.36
C GLN A 139 -2.22 -27.71 12.73
N ILE A 140 -3.03 -27.60 13.78
CA ILE A 140 -2.67 -28.04 15.12
C ILE A 140 -3.28 -29.44 15.34
N SER A 141 -2.41 -30.42 15.55
CA SER A 141 -2.79 -31.81 15.84
C SER A 141 -2.85 -32.04 17.36
N LYS A 142 -4.07 -32.23 17.85
CA LYS A 142 -4.39 -32.73 19.20
C LYS A 142 -5.14 -34.07 19.05
N LYS A 143 -6.04 -34.40 19.98
CA LYS A 143 -7.14 -35.38 19.79
C LYS A 143 -7.94 -35.16 18.50
N ARG A 144 -7.97 -33.93 17.99
CA ARG A 144 -8.57 -33.54 16.71
C ARG A 144 -7.61 -32.62 15.96
N LYS A 145 -7.74 -32.60 14.63
CA LYS A 145 -7.02 -31.69 13.75
C LYS A 145 -7.79 -30.36 13.66
N ILE A 146 -7.11 -29.27 14.01
CA ILE A 146 -7.68 -27.93 13.97
C ILE A 146 -6.90 -27.14 12.94
N TRP A 147 -7.61 -26.54 11.98
CA TRP A 147 -7.03 -25.78 10.90
C TRP A 147 -7.24 -24.29 11.12
N TYR A 148 -6.20 -23.51 10.90
CA TYR A 148 -6.19 -22.05 10.92
C TYR A 148 -5.66 -21.55 9.59
N ILE A 149 -6.30 -20.51 9.07
CA ILE A 149 -5.94 -19.86 7.81
C ILE A 149 -5.58 -18.40 8.13
N ARG A 150 -4.47 -17.91 7.57
CA ARG A 150 -4.00 -16.54 7.77
C ARG A 150 -4.74 -15.62 6.82
N ASN A 151 -5.28 -14.52 7.34
CA ASN A 151 -5.69 -13.41 6.51
C ASN A 151 -4.43 -12.78 5.91
N SER A 152 -4.38 -12.54 4.62
CA SER A 152 -3.18 -12.06 3.96
C SER A 152 -3.00 -10.55 3.99
N GLN A 153 -4.04 -9.80 4.37
CA GLN A 153 -4.00 -8.35 4.52
C GLN A 153 -3.69 -7.92 5.95
N SER A 154 -3.93 -8.80 6.91
CA SER A 154 -3.73 -8.55 8.34
C SER A 154 -3.06 -9.77 8.93
N ASN A 155 -2.11 -9.65 9.86
CA ASN A 155 -1.47 -10.81 10.51
C ASN A 155 -2.44 -11.58 11.45
N THR A 156 -3.72 -11.63 11.11
CA THR A 156 -4.81 -12.32 11.81
C THR A 156 -4.98 -13.71 11.22
N TRP A 157 -5.34 -14.65 12.08
CA TRP A 157 -5.59 -16.04 11.76
C TRP A 157 -7.01 -16.37 12.19
N GLU A 158 -7.73 -17.05 11.31
CA GLU A 158 -9.08 -17.51 11.56
C GLU A 158 -9.14 -19.03 11.48
N ARG A 159 -10.02 -19.63 12.28
CA ARG A 159 -10.21 -21.08 12.26
C ARG A 159 -11.05 -21.48 11.05
N VAL A 160 -10.64 -22.53 10.35
CA VAL A 160 -11.38 -23.09 9.21
C VAL A 160 -12.51 -23.99 9.74
N PHE A 161 -13.72 -23.46 9.78
CA PHE A 161 -14.91 -24.16 10.29
C PHE A 161 -15.68 -24.95 9.23
N ASP A 162 -15.79 -24.43 8.00
CA ASP A 162 -16.62 -25.04 6.96
C ASP A 162 -16.10 -26.45 6.59
N PRO A 163 -16.89 -27.52 6.80
CA PRO A 163 -16.49 -28.89 6.47
C PRO A 163 -16.14 -29.10 5.00
N ARG A 164 -16.68 -28.28 4.08
CA ARG A 164 -16.39 -28.35 2.65
C ARG A 164 -14.99 -27.83 2.32
N ASP A 165 -14.53 -26.85 3.09
CA ASP A 165 -13.22 -26.22 2.93
C ASP A 165 -12.12 -26.86 3.77
N LYS A 166 -12.48 -27.36 4.95
CA LYS A 166 -11.55 -27.97 5.89
C LYS A 166 -10.90 -29.24 5.32
N PRO A 167 -9.56 -29.31 5.27
CA PRO A 167 -8.86 -30.54 4.90
C PRO A 167 -9.08 -31.64 5.93
N TYR A 168 -9.26 -32.88 5.47
CA TYR A 168 -9.42 -34.03 6.38
C TYR A 168 -8.12 -34.33 7.15
N ASP A 169 -7.00 -34.31 6.44
CA ASP A 169 -5.66 -34.48 6.98
C ASP A 169 -4.62 -33.74 6.13
N ASN A 170 -3.35 -33.88 6.49
CA ASN A 170 -2.23 -33.28 5.77
C ASN A 170 -1.97 -33.89 4.38
N ARG A 171 -2.75 -34.90 3.95
CA ARG A 171 -2.71 -35.52 2.61
C ARG A 171 -3.86 -35.04 1.73
N ASP A 172 -4.83 -34.29 2.26
CA ASP A 172 -5.92 -33.66 1.51
C ASP A 172 -5.40 -32.41 0.77
N TRP A 173 -4.43 -32.65 -0.12
CA TRP A 173 -3.65 -31.62 -0.80
C TRP A 173 -4.53 -30.70 -1.64
N THR A 174 -5.60 -31.22 -2.24
CA THR A 174 -6.53 -30.43 -3.05
C THR A 174 -7.26 -29.35 -2.23
N LYS A 175 -7.64 -29.66 -0.98
CA LYS A 175 -8.23 -28.63 -0.11
C LYS A 175 -7.18 -27.71 0.49
N ILE A 176 -6.00 -28.24 0.82
CA ILE A 176 -4.87 -27.45 1.33
C ILE A 176 -4.46 -26.39 0.29
N ILE A 177 -4.22 -26.77 -0.96
CA ILE A 177 -3.82 -25.83 -2.02
C ILE A 177 -4.90 -24.77 -2.25
N ARG A 178 -6.19 -25.15 -2.28
CA ARG A 178 -7.30 -24.21 -2.45
C ARG A 178 -7.37 -23.18 -1.31
N LEU A 179 -7.11 -23.59 -0.06
CA LEU A 179 -7.06 -22.68 1.08
C LEU A 179 -5.85 -21.73 0.98
N LEU A 180 -4.69 -22.27 0.64
CA LEU A 180 -3.46 -21.49 0.45
C LEU A 180 -3.63 -20.46 -0.68
N GLU A 181 -4.16 -20.86 -1.83
CA GLU A 181 -4.46 -19.97 -2.95
C GLU A 181 -5.48 -18.89 -2.58
N ARG A 182 -6.49 -19.22 -1.77
CA ARG A 182 -7.47 -18.23 -1.28
C ARG A 182 -6.82 -17.15 -0.41
N THR A 183 -5.89 -17.52 0.46
CA THR A 183 -5.14 -16.55 1.25
C THR A 183 -4.16 -15.76 0.41
N TYR A 184 -3.61 -16.38 -0.62
CA TYR A 184 -2.64 -15.73 -1.47
C TYR A 184 -3.33 -14.68 -2.34
N ILE A 185 -3.35 -13.43 -1.89
CA ILE A 185 -4.07 -12.32 -2.53
C ILE A 185 -3.67 -12.23 -4.00
N PRO A 186 -4.56 -12.54 -4.96
CA PRO A 186 -4.46 -11.92 -6.26
C PRO A 186 -4.72 -10.42 -6.07
N ALA A 187 -3.82 -9.56 -6.51
CA ALA A 187 -4.18 -8.19 -6.84
C ALA A 187 -5.15 -8.26 -8.01
N ASN A 188 -6.44 -8.47 -7.72
CA ASN A 188 -7.48 -8.54 -8.74
C ASN A 188 -7.43 -7.27 -9.60
N VAL A 189 -7.19 -6.11 -8.99
CA VAL A 189 -6.98 -4.87 -9.72
C VAL A 189 -5.84 -4.12 -9.05
N LEU A 190 -4.72 -3.95 -9.76
CA LEU A 190 -3.62 -3.11 -9.30
C LEU A 190 -3.82 -1.70 -9.86
N ASP A 191 -4.30 -0.77 -9.02
CA ASP A 191 -4.31 0.65 -9.37
C ASP A 191 -2.91 1.22 -9.18
N VAL A 192 -2.22 1.36 -10.30
CA VAL A 192 -0.87 1.87 -10.34
C VAL A 192 -0.84 3.38 -10.10
N SER A 193 -1.95 4.11 -10.22
CA SER A 193 -1.95 5.58 -10.09
C SER A 193 -1.87 6.12 -8.66
N LEU A 194 -2.02 5.26 -7.66
CA LEU A 194 -2.12 5.65 -6.25
C LEU A 194 -0.76 5.93 -5.59
N PHE A 195 0.30 6.24 -6.34
CA PHE A 195 1.69 6.35 -5.83
C PHE A 195 1.86 7.31 -4.64
N GLU A 196 1.12 8.42 -4.63
CA GLU A 196 1.14 9.39 -3.51
C GLU A 196 0.36 8.89 -2.30
N GLU A 197 -0.74 8.18 -2.54
CA GLU A 197 -1.51 7.51 -1.51
C GLU A 197 -0.70 6.36 -0.90
N TYR A 198 0.05 5.57 -1.66
CA TYR A 198 0.92 4.53 -1.08
C TYR A 198 2.01 5.09 -0.16
N ARG A 199 2.45 6.34 -0.36
CA ARG A 199 3.41 7.00 0.53
C ARG A 199 2.81 7.41 1.87
N HIS A 200 1.50 7.65 1.94
CA HIS A 200 0.86 8.25 3.12
C HIS A 200 -0.31 7.43 3.69
N SER A 201 -0.78 6.40 2.99
CA SER A 201 -2.04 5.74 3.27
C SER A 201 -1.86 4.23 3.43
N ARG A 202 -2.66 3.69 4.34
CA ARG A 202 -2.85 2.26 4.62
C ARG A 202 -3.69 1.55 3.54
N ILE A 203 -3.84 2.13 2.34
CA ILE A 203 -4.90 1.77 1.39
C ILE A 203 -4.62 0.47 0.64
N HIS A 204 -3.35 0.06 0.50
CA HIS A 204 -3.02 -1.31 0.10
C HIS A 204 -1.93 -1.88 1.02
N PRO A 205 -2.30 -2.51 2.15
CA PRO A 205 -1.33 -3.03 3.13
C PRO A 205 -0.40 -4.10 2.52
N ALA A 206 -0.75 -4.66 1.36
CA ALA A 206 -0.02 -5.74 0.72
C ALA A 206 1.17 -5.28 -0.13
N PHE A 207 1.25 -4.02 -0.59
CA PHE A 207 2.26 -3.60 -1.58
C PHE A 207 3.23 -2.54 -1.05
N SER A 208 4.50 -2.65 -1.44
CA SER A 208 5.51 -1.60 -1.38
C SER A 208 5.77 -1.06 -2.79
N ILE A 209 6.04 0.24 -2.87
CA ILE A 209 6.41 0.89 -4.13
C ILE A 209 7.80 1.49 -3.99
N GLU A 210 8.70 1.01 -4.83
CA GLU A 210 10.04 1.57 -4.98
C GLU A 210 10.04 2.55 -6.15
N ILE A 211 10.48 3.78 -5.91
CA ILE A 211 10.58 4.81 -6.95
C ILE A 211 12.06 5.09 -7.17
N SER A 212 12.53 4.83 -8.39
CA SER A 212 13.93 5.03 -8.75
C SER A 212 14.05 5.78 -10.08
N ARG A 213 15.10 6.60 -10.21
CA ARG A 213 15.46 7.22 -11.47
C ARG A 213 16.19 6.19 -12.32
N VAL A 214 15.84 6.07 -13.60
CA VAL A 214 16.55 5.18 -14.52
C VAL A 214 17.87 5.84 -14.89
N PHE A 215 18.94 5.47 -14.18
CA PHE A 215 20.28 6.04 -14.38
C PHE A 215 20.30 7.57 -14.28
N THR A 216 21.07 8.25 -15.14
CA THR A 216 21.14 9.73 -15.25
C THR A 216 20.05 10.32 -16.17
N SER A 217 19.10 9.51 -16.66
CA SER A 217 18.06 9.93 -17.60
C SER A 217 16.94 10.75 -16.94
N ASN A 218 15.93 11.17 -17.69
CA ASN A 218 14.73 11.80 -17.13
C ASN A 218 13.61 10.79 -16.87
N TYR A 219 13.88 9.49 -16.97
CA TYR A 219 12.89 8.45 -16.72
C TYR A 219 12.88 8.01 -15.26
N TYR A 220 11.70 7.66 -14.77
CA TYR A 220 11.49 7.14 -13.43
C TYR A 220 10.74 5.82 -13.51
N SER A 221 11.18 4.84 -12.71
CA SER A 221 10.48 3.58 -12.52
C SER A 221 9.70 3.60 -11.21
N PHE A 222 8.48 3.07 -11.24
CA PHE A 222 7.61 2.87 -10.10
C PHE A 222 7.36 1.37 -9.99
N THR A 223 8.13 0.71 -9.13
CA THR A 223 8.17 -0.74 -9.01
C THR A 223 7.29 -1.18 -7.84
N HIS A 224 6.20 -1.88 -8.15
CA HIS A 224 5.30 -2.47 -7.18
C HIS A 224 5.80 -3.87 -6.81
N LYS A 225 5.95 -4.11 -5.51
CA LYS A 225 6.32 -5.40 -4.91
C LYS A 225 5.43 -5.68 -3.71
N LYS A 226 5.36 -6.92 -3.26
CA LYS A 226 4.65 -7.26 -2.03
C LYS A 226 5.49 -6.83 -0.81
N LYS A 227 4.87 -6.20 0.20
CA LYS A 227 5.55 -5.51 1.32
C LYS A 227 6.40 -6.42 2.22
N GLU A 228 6.08 -7.72 2.27
CA GLU A 228 6.81 -8.75 3.02
C GLU A 228 7.57 -9.71 2.08
N GLY A 229 7.77 -9.31 0.81
CA GLY A 229 8.20 -10.23 -0.23
C GLY A 229 7.09 -11.21 -0.67
N GLY A 230 7.47 -12.17 -1.50
CA GLY A 230 6.56 -13.09 -2.17
C GLY A 230 5.99 -12.54 -3.47
N LEU A 231 5.18 -13.35 -4.15
CA LEU A 231 4.58 -12.99 -5.44
C LEU A 231 3.13 -12.52 -5.25
N PHE A 232 2.60 -12.03 -6.36
CA PHE A 232 1.23 -11.60 -6.49
C PHE A 232 0.76 -11.82 -7.93
N LYS A 233 -0.53 -12.10 -8.11
CA LYS A 233 -1.16 -12.13 -9.44
C LYS A 233 -1.82 -10.79 -9.71
N VAL A 234 -1.72 -10.29 -10.93
CA VAL A 234 -2.40 -9.07 -11.38
C VAL A 234 -3.43 -9.46 -12.42
N THR A 235 -4.72 -9.41 -12.08
CA THR A 235 -5.75 -9.74 -13.09
C THR A 235 -6.06 -8.54 -13.99
N LYS A 236 -5.85 -7.32 -13.49
CA LYS A 236 -6.03 -6.09 -14.23
C LYS A 236 -5.09 -5.00 -13.72
N VAL A 237 -4.42 -4.30 -14.62
CA VAL A 237 -3.66 -3.08 -14.32
C VAL A 237 -4.55 -1.88 -14.65
N VAL A 238 -4.77 -0.98 -13.69
CA VAL A 238 -5.54 0.25 -13.90
C VAL A 238 -4.70 1.46 -13.53
N TYR A 239 -4.90 2.56 -14.24
CA TYR A 239 -4.30 3.84 -13.95
C TYR A 239 -5.42 4.89 -13.90
N LYS A 240 -5.60 5.55 -12.74
CA LYS A 240 -6.67 6.52 -12.48
C LYS A 240 -8.05 5.98 -12.83
N GLY A 241 -8.33 4.75 -12.40
CA GLY A 241 -9.58 4.04 -12.69
C GLY A 241 -9.74 3.51 -14.13
N SER A 242 -8.82 3.86 -15.05
CA SER A 242 -8.86 3.38 -16.44
C SER A 242 -7.97 2.14 -16.62
N ALA A 243 -8.49 1.11 -17.27
CA ALA A 243 -7.73 -0.09 -17.57
C ALA A 243 -6.60 0.18 -18.55
N LEU A 244 -5.41 -0.38 -18.30
CA LEU A 244 -4.35 -0.46 -19.29
C LEU A 244 -4.63 -1.64 -20.24
N GLU A 245 -5.60 -1.45 -21.13
CA GLU A 245 -6.10 -2.48 -22.05
C GLU A 245 -4.96 -3.10 -22.88
N GLY A 246 -4.98 -4.41 -23.11
CA GLY A 246 -3.92 -5.12 -23.84
C GLY A 246 -2.75 -5.62 -23.00
N ILE A 247 -2.70 -5.26 -21.70
CA ILE A 247 -1.87 -5.97 -20.73
C ILE A 247 -2.69 -7.18 -20.22
N PRO A 248 -2.29 -8.42 -20.54
CA PRO A 248 -3.03 -9.60 -20.12
C PRO A 248 -2.94 -9.79 -18.59
N PRO A 249 -3.89 -10.52 -17.99
CA PRO A 249 -3.73 -11.04 -16.64
C PRO A 249 -2.39 -11.75 -16.48
N SER A 250 -1.73 -11.52 -15.36
CA SER A 250 -0.44 -12.11 -15.07
C SER A 250 -0.58 -13.45 -14.34
N ASP A 251 0.39 -14.32 -14.59
CA ASP A 251 0.74 -15.36 -13.62
C ASP A 251 1.34 -14.72 -12.35
N ASP A 252 1.94 -15.53 -11.49
CA ASP A 252 2.58 -15.02 -10.28
C ASP A 252 3.80 -14.13 -10.60
N LEU A 253 3.73 -12.86 -10.18
CA LEU A 253 4.75 -11.83 -10.39
C LEU A 253 5.58 -11.55 -9.15
N LYS A 254 6.90 -11.44 -9.33
CA LYS A 254 7.82 -10.85 -8.34
C LYS A 254 7.63 -9.34 -8.25
N SER A 255 7.46 -8.68 -9.39
CA SER A 255 7.29 -7.22 -9.45
C SER A 255 6.60 -6.74 -10.71
N LEU A 256 5.99 -5.56 -10.62
CA LEU A 256 5.43 -4.82 -11.73
C LEU A 256 5.99 -3.39 -11.73
N SER A 257 6.75 -3.03 -12.76
CA SER A 257 7.39 -1.71 -12.88
C SER A 257 6.72 -0.88 -13.96
N LEU A 258 6.48 0.39 -13.67
CA LEU A 258 5.99 1.36 -14.66
C LEU A 258 7.04 2.44 -14.88
N TYR A 259 7.35 2.71 -16.15
CA TYR A 259 8.36 3.69 -16.52
C TYR A 259 7.70 4.93 -17.09
N PHE A 260 7.95 6.07 -16.44
CA PHE A 260 7.42 7.37 -16.81
C PHE A 260 8.53 8.29 -17.30
N PHE A 261 8.19 9.18 -18.23
CA PHE A 261 9.00 10.36 -18.52
C PHE A 261 8.74 11.46 -17.48
N GLY A 262 9.74 11.78 -16.67
CA GLY A 262 9.62 12.71 -15.57
C GLY A 262 9.23 12.04 -14.25
N ARG A 263 9.42 12.78 -13.15
CA ARG A 263 9.21 12.28 -11.78
C ARG A 263 7.74 12.19 -11.40
N ILE A 264 6.89 13.03 -12.00
CA ILE A 264 5.46 13.07 -11.71
C ILE A 264 4.81 12.03 -12.64
N PRO A 265 4.22 10.96 -12.08
CA PRO A 265 3.70 9.87 -12.88
C PRO A 265 2.38 10.29 -13.51
N LEU A 266 2.44 10.95 -14.67
CA LEU A 266 1.27 11.30 -15.47
C LEU A 266 0.95 10.17 -16.45
N GLU A 267 -0.33 9.91 -16.71
CA GLU A 267 -0.72 8.88 -17.68
C GLU A 267 -0.10 9.16 -19.04
N SER A 268 -0.12 10.42 -19.48
CA SER A 268 0.49 10.85 -20.74
C SER A 268 2.01 10.61 -20.77
N ALA A 269 2.66 10.48 -19.62
CA ALA A 269 4.09 10.21 -19.50
C ALA A 269 4.45 8.72 -19.33
N LEU A 270 3.47 7.83 -19.14
CA LEU A 270 3.72 6.39 -18.99
C LEU A 270 4.17 5.78 -20.34
N LEU A 271 5.40 5.31 -20.41
CA LEU A 271 6.01 4.81 -21.66
C LEU A 271 6.02 3.29 -21.74
N LEU A 272 6.37 2.63 -20.65
CA LEU A 272 6.65 1.20 -20.63
C LEU A 272 6.14 0.58 -19.33
N VAL A 273 5.61 -0.64 -19.42
CA VAL A 273 5.27 -1.50 -18.28
C VAL A 273 6.13 -2.75 -18.35
N GLU A 274 6.78 -3.11 -17.25
CA GLU A 274 7.58 -4.30 -17.08
C GLU A 274 6.91 -5.21 -16.05
N MET A 275 6.82 -6.49 -16.37
CA MET A 275 6.31 -7.53 -15.48
C MET A 275 7.38 -8.60 -15.33
N ILE A 276 7.80 -8.86 -14.09
CA ILE A 276 8.78 -9.91 -13.77
C ILE A 276 8.03 -11.05 -13.09
N SER A 277 7.98 -12.20 -13.76
CA SER A 277 7.35 -13.42 -13.24
C SER A 277 8.20 -14.10 -12.16
N HIS A 278 7.63 -15.10 -11.49
CA HIS A 278 8.36 -15.93 -10.53
C HIS A 278 9.59 -16.64 -11.11
N ASN A 279 9.52 -17.04 -12.38
CA ASN A 279 10.61 -17.67 -13.11
C ASN A 279 11.61 -16.65 -13.70
N ASP A 280 11.61 -15.41 -13.19
CA ASP A 280 12.44 -14.29 -13.66
C ASP A 280 12.25 -13.93 -15.14
N LYS A 281 11.23 -14.48 -15.80
CA LYS A 281 10.84 -14.05 -17.15
C LYS A 281 10.30 -12.64 -17.09
N CYS A 282 10.85 -11.78 -17.94
CA CYS A 282 10.51 -10.37 -18.04
C CYS A 282 9.65 -10.12 -19.29
N THR A 283 8.45 -9.58 -19.10
CA THR A 283 7.58 -9.17 -20.20
C THR A 283 7.44 -7.65 -20.19
N TYR A 284 7.59 -7.04 -21.36
CA TYR A 284 7.54 -5.59 -21.52
C TYR A 284 6.37 -5.23 -22.41
N PHE A 285 5.61 -4.24 -22.00
CA PHE A 285 4.47 -3.70 -22.74
C PHE A 285 4.70 -2.22 -23.01
N HIS A 286 4.36 -1.81 -24.21
CA HIS A 286 4.36 -0.41 -24.61
C HIS A 286 3.07 -0.10 -25.36
N ARG A 287 2.74 1.18 -25.47
CA ARG A 287 1.72 1.63 -26.42
C ARG A 287 2.39 2.20 -27.65
N LYS A 288 1.87 1.86 -28.83
CA LYS A 288 2.42 2.36 -30.10
C LYS A 288 2.16 3.86 -30.31
N ASN A 289 1.06 4.39 -29.78
CA ASN A 289 0.61 5.79 -29.97
C ASN A 289 -0.14 6.29 -28.71
N ALA A 290 -0.86 7.42 -28.80
CA ALA A 290 -1.88 7.83 -27.83
C ALA A 290 -3.08 6.84 -27.70
N ALA A 291 -3.03 5.72 -28.43
CA ALA A 291 -3.99 4.62 -28.31
C ALA A 291 -4.03 4.09 -26.86
N GLN A 292 -5.22 3.65 -26.46
CA GLN A 292 -5.47 3.09 -25.12
C GLN A 292 -4.94 1.66 -24.97
N THR A 293 -4.58 0.99 -26.07
CA THR A 293 -4.17 -0.42 -26.07
C THR A 293 -2.65 -0.59 -26.01
N TRP A 294 -2.21 -1.39 -25.06
CA TRP A 294 -0.85 -1.85 -24.83
C TRP A 294 -0.57 -3.10 -25.66
N SER A 295 0.66 -3.20 -26.17
CA SER A 295 1.15 -4.36 -26.90
C SER A 295 2.50 -4.79 -26.34
N PRO A 296 2.84 -6.09 -26.41
CA PRO A 296 4.14 -6.56 -25.97
C PRO A 296 5.24 -5.96 -26.87
N VAL A 297 6.35 -5.51 -26.26
CA VAL A 297 7.54 -5.00 -26.97
C VAL A 297 8.24 -6.13 -27.72
N PHE A 298 8.28 -7.32 -27.12
CA PHE A 298 8.91 -8.52 -27.67
C PHE A 298 7.87 -9.61 -27.93
N PRO A 299 8.05 -10.45 -28.94
CA PRO A 299 7.09 -11.52 -29.26
C PRO A 299 7.01 -12.61 -28.17
N ALA A 300 8.04 -12.74 -27.34
CA ALA A 300 8.11 -13.67 -26.22
C ALA A 300 8.73 -12.99 -24.98
N PRO A 301 8.42 -13.47 -23.76
CA PRO A 301 9.09 -13.02 -22.54
C PRO A 301 10.60 -13.24 -22.61
N LEU A 302 11.37 -12.29 -22.10
CA LEU A 302 12.83 -12.39 -22.01
C LEU A 302 13.22 -13.19 -20.77
N THR A 303 14.29 -13.97 -20.85
CA THR A 303 14.88 -14.67 -19.69
C THR A 303 15.72 -13.75 -18.81
N GLU A 304 16.16 -12.62 -19.36
CA GLU A 304 16.96 -11.63 -18.67
C GLU A 304 16.28 -10.27 -18.73
N ARG A 305 16.43 -9.50 -17.65
CA ARG A 305 15.97 -8.11 -17.61
C ARG A 305 16.80 -7.27 -18.59
N LEU A 306 16.17 -6.28 -19.22
CA LEU A 306 16.90 -5.32 -20.03
C LEU A 306 17.91 -4.59 -19.13
N ASP A 307 19.17 -4.57 -19.53
CA ASP A 307 20.17 -3.77 -18.86
C ASP A 307 19.85 -2.27 -18.98
N THR A 308 20.55 -1.47 -18.19
CA THR A 308 20.35 -0.02 -18.09
C THR A 308 20.47 0.70 -19.46
N SER A 309 21.35 0.24 -20.34
CA SER A 309 21.52 0.87 -21.66
C SER A 309 20.34 0.54 -22.58
N ARG A 310 19.92 -0.74 -22.60
CA ARG A 310 18.82 -1.22 -23.44
C ARG A 310 17.48 -0.65 -23.00
N ILE A 311 17.21 -0.60 -21.69
CA ILE A 311 15.99 0.00 -21.18
C ILE A 311 15.93 1.51 -21.49
N THR A 312 17.06 2.21 -21.37
CA THR A 312 17.14 3.65 -21.69
C THR A 312 16.89 3.89 -23.17
N ASN A 313 17.55 3.14 -24.06
CA ASN A 313 17.33 3.22 -25.51
C ASN A 313 15.87 2.94 -25.89
N GLN A 314 15.25 1.93 -25.25
CA GLN A 314 13.84 1.62 -25.48
C GLN A 314 12.92 2.76 -25.03
N LEU A 315 13.22 3.38 -23.89
CA LEU A 315 12.45 4.52 -23.38
C LEU A 315 12.64 5.76 -24.25
N ASP A 316 13.84 6.02 -24.75
CA ASP A 316 14.15 7.09 -25.69
C ASP A 316 13.39 6.91 -27.00
N GLU A 317 13.41 5.72 -27.59
CA GLU A 317 12.65 5.40 -28.81
C GLU A 317 11.14 5.61 -28.61
N LEU A 318 10.60 5.15 -27.46
CA LEU A 318 9.18 5.34 -27.13
C LEU A 318 8.84 6.80 -26.86
N LYS A 319 9.74 7.54 -26.22
CA LYS A 319 9.60 8.98 -25.97
C LYS A 319 9.59 9.71 -27.31
N GLU A 320 10.55 9.47 -28.18
CA GLU A 320 10.66 10.10 -29.50
C GLU A 320 9.39 9.81 -30.30
N LYS A 321 9.03 8.53 -30.49
CA LYS A 321 7.81 8.16 -31.25
C LYS A 321 6.55 8.84 -30.75
N ARG A 322 6.44 9.06 -29.44
CA ARG A 322 5.22 9.55 -28.82
C ARG A 322 5.16 11.08 -28.71
N PHE A 323 6.30 11.71 -28.51
CA PHE A 323 6.38 13.14 -28.25
C PHE A 323 7.02 13.93 -29.38
N ASN A 324 7.44 13.30 -30.49
CA ASN A 324 7.97 14.01 -31.65
C ASN A 324 6.97 15.08 -32.11
N GLY A 325 7.41 16.34 -32.09
CA GLY A 325 6.58 17.53 -32.38
C GLY A 325 5.91 18.21 -31.17
N ILE A 326 5.83 17.56 -30.01
CA ILE A 326 5.24 18.10 -28.76
C ILE A 326 6.31 18.37 -27.69
N GLU A 327 7.57 17.95 -27.89
CA GLU A 327 8.65 18.08 -26.89
C GLU A 327 8.83 19.49 -26.33
N LYS A 328 8.57 20.53 -27.14
CA LYS A 328 8.59 21.93 -26.68
C LYS A 328 7.62 22.21 -25.51
N TYR A 329 6.54 21.44 -25.37
CA TYR A 329 5.59 21.59 -24.27
C TYR A 329 6.08 20.94 -22.97
N PHE A 330 6.86 19.85 -23.05
CA PHE A 330 7.30 19.12 -21.87
C PHE A 330 8.59 19.66 -21.27
N GLU A 331 9.54 20.15 -22.08
CA GLU A 331 10.77 20.78 -21.56
C GLU A 331 10.44 21.91 -20.58
N HIS A 332 9.37 22.66 -20.87
CA HIS A 332 8.93 23.77 -20.03
C HIS A 332 8.35 23.35 -18.67
N HIS A 333 7.96 22.08 -18.50
CA HIS A 333 7.36 21.56 -17.26
C HIS A 333 8.32 20.65 -16.48
N THR A 334 9.28 20.00 -17.14
CA THR A 334 10.24 19.10 -16.47
C THR A 334 11.47 19.83 -15.93
N SER A 335 11.85 20.99 -16.47
CA SER A 335 13.01 21.75 -15.98
C SER A 335 12.68 22.69 -14.82
N ALA A 336 11.40 22.85 -14.50
CA ALA A 336 10.98 23.72 -13.40
C ALA A 336 11.52 23.15 -12.08
N THR A 337 12.65 23.69 -11.65
CA THR A 337 13.22 23.35 -10.35
C THR A 337 12.17 23.63 -9.27
N ARG A 338 12.19 22.89 -8.16
CA ARG A 338 11.28 23.17 -7.03
C ARG A 338 11.28 24.65 -6.65
N SER A 339 12.43 25.32 -6.78
CA SER A 339 12.59 26.77 -6.64
C SER A 339 11.80 27.59 -7.66
N GLU A 340 11.74 27.21 -8.93
CA GLU A 340 10.96 27.94 -9.95
C GLU A 340 9.45 27.79 -9.73
N VAL A 341 8.98 26.59 -9.37
CA VAL A 341 7.56 26.37 -9.03
C VAL A 341 7.17 27.17 -7.78
N ILE A 342 8.03 27.19 -6.75
CA ILE A 342 7.82 28.02 -5.56
C ILE A 342 7.80 29.50 -5.94
N ASN A 343 8.69 29.95 -6.83
CA ASN A 343 8.77 31.34 -7.24
C ASN A 343 7.53 31.79 -8.03
N GLU A 344 7.03 30.97 -8.95
CA GLU A 344 5.78 31.26 -9.68
C GLU A 344 4.55 31.23 -8.74
N CYS A 345 4.52 30.31 -7.78
CA CYS A 345 3.46 30.28 -6.77
C CYS A 345 3.48 31.54 -5.89
N LEU A 346 4.67 31.97 -5.44
CA LEU A 346 4.87 33.21 -4.67
C LEU A 346 4.49 34.46 -5.49
N LYS A 347 4.81 34.50 -6.79
CA LYS A 347 4.37 35.59 -7.68
C LYS A 347 2.84 35.63 -7.78
N SER A 348 2.19 34.49 -7.96
CA SER A 348 0.72 34.42 -8.05
C SER A 348 0.05 34.84 -6.74
N LEU A 349 0.62 34.42 -5.59
CA LEU A 349 0.17 34.81 -4.26
C LEU A 349 0.34 36.32 -4.04
N ALA A 350 1.50 36.88 -4.40
CA ALA A 350 1.77 38.31 -4.32
C ALA A 350 0.77 39.11 -5.17
N ILE A 351 0.52 38.69 -6.41
CA ILE A 351 -0.48 39.32 -7.28
C ILE A 351 -1.87 39.29 -6.65
N GLY A 352 -2.28 38.16 -6.07
CA GLY A 352 -3.55 38.02 -5.35
C GLY A 352 -3.66 38.95 -4.14
N ILE A 353 -2.61 39.03 -3.32
CA ILE A 353 -2.55 39.92 -2.15
C ILE A 353 -2.63 41.39 -2.59
N PHE A 354 -1.85 41.80 -3.60
CA PHE A 354 -1.88 43.17 -4.13
C PHE A 354 -3.27 43.52 -4.69
N ALA A 355 -3.89 42.62 -5.45
CA ALA A 355 -5.23 42.84 -5.98
C ALA A 355 -6.27 42.97 -4.86
N GLY A 356 -6.17 42.15 -3.80
CA GLY A 356 -7.03 42.22 -2.63
C GLY A 356 -6.89 43.54 -1.87
N ILE A 357 -5.66 44.01 -1.63
CA ILE A 357 -5.39 45.30 -0.97
C ILE A 357 -5.96 46.46 -1.79
N VAL A 358 -5.73 46.48 -3.11
CA VAL A 358 -6.26 47.53 -3.99
C VAL A 358 -7.79 47.55 -3.96
N LEU A 359 -8.43 46.37 -4.00
CA LEU A 359 -9.89 46.29 -3.90
C LEU A 359 -10.41 46.79 -2.55
N ALA A 360 -9.75 46.44 -1.45
CA ALA A 360 -10.12 46.91 -0.11
C ALA A 360 -10.01 48.43 0.01
N LEU A 361 -8.94 49.04 -0.54
CA LEU A 361 -8.77 50.50 -0.57
C LEU A 361 -9.85 51.19 -1.41
N ILE A 362 -10.20 50.62 -2.57
CA ILE A 362 -11.30 51.13 -3.41
C ILE A 362 -12.62 51.09 -2.65
N LEU A 363 -12.92 49.97 -1.98
CA LEU A 363 -14.15 49.83 -1.19
C LEU A 363 -14.17 50.78 0.02
N TYR A 364 -13.03 50.98 0.68
CA TYR A 364 -12.89 51.94 1.75
C TYR A 364 -13.20 53.37 1.29
N GLU A 365 -12.61 53.82 0.18
CA GLU A 365 -12.88 55.14 -0.41
C GLU A 365 -14.35 55.30 -0.83
N ILE A 366 -14.94 54.27 -1.45
CA ILE A 366 -16.37 54.27 -1.80
C ILE A 366 -17.22 54.40 -0.52
N SER A 367 -16.89 53.66 0.54
CA SER A 367 -17.61 53.73 1.81
C SER A 367 -17.53 55.11 2.46
N ALA A 368 -16.34 55.73 2.44
CA ALA A 368 -16.10 57.08 2.95
C ALA A 368 -16.86 58.15 2.15
N VAL A 369 -16.97 57.97 0.83
CA VAL A 369 -17.75 58.85 -0.06
C VAL A 369 -19.25 58.69 0.17
N ILE A 370 -19.75 57.47 0.38
CA ILE A 370 -21.17 57.20 0.67
C ILE A 370 -21.58 57.80 2.02
N HIS A 371 -20.69 57.75 3.02
CA HIS A 371 -20.97 58.25 4.38
C HIS A 371 -20.61 59.74 4.57
N SER A 372 -20.01 60.39 3.57
CA SER A 372 -19.72 61.82 3.59
C SER A 372 -20.88 62.63 2.98
N PRO A 373 -21.50 63.59 3.68
CA PRO A 373 -22.72 64.28 3.21
C PRO A 373 -22.50 65.27 2.05
N ARG A 374 -21.32 65.33 1.41
CA ARG A 374 -20.98 66.35 0.41
C ARG A 374 -21.00 65.80 -1.02
N THR A 375 -22.11 66.06 -1.69
CA THR A 375 -22.49 65.59 -3.04
C THR A 375 -21.58 66.04 -4.20
N SER A 376 -20.62 66.96 -4.00
CA SER A 376 -19.73 67.43 -5.07
C SER A 376 -18.55 66.48 -5.36
N LEU A 377 -18.13 65.68 -4.39
CA LEU A 377 -16.96 64.79 -4.49
C LEU A 377 -17.28 63.51 -5.29
N ILE A 378 -18.53 63.04 -5.21
CA ILE A 378 -19.04 61.84 -5.89
C ILE A 378 -18.90 61.96 -7.43
N ARG A 379 -19.20 63.13 -8.00
CA ARG A 379 -19.06 63.35 -9.46
C ARG A 379 -17.60 63.37 -9.92
N GLY A 380 -16.69 63.83 -9.07
CA GLY A 380 -15.25 63.84 -9.36
C GLY A 380 -14.68 62.42 -9.38
N PHE A 381 -15.02 61.63 -8.35
CA PHE A 381 -14.56 60.25 -8.21
C PHE A 381 -15.13 59.33 -9.31
N ALA A 382 -16.41 59.46 -9.65
CA ALA A 382 -17.02 58.70 -10.74
C ALA A 382 -16.33 58.94 -12.09
N ARG A 383 -15.90 60.18 -12.38
CA ARG A 383 -15.12 60.50 -13.59
C ARG A 383 -13.71 59.91 -13.55
N LEU A 384 -13.08 59.86 -12.37
CA LEU A 384 -11.75 59.27 -12.20
C LEU A 384 -11.79 57.75 -12.40
N VAL A 385 -12.73 57.07 -11.74
CA VAL A 385 -12.93 55.61 -11.85
C VAL A 385 -13.27 55.22 -13.29
N SER A 386 -14.16 55.95 -13.96
CA SER A 386 -14.48 55.72 -15.38
C SER A 386 -13.24 55.85 -16.28
N ARG A 387 -12.36 56.84 -16.02
CA ARG A 387 -11.09 56.99 -16.76
C ARG A 387 -10.09 55.87 -16.48
N CYS A 388 -9.99 55.38 -15.24
CA CYS A 388 -9.10 54.26 -14.91
C CYS A 388 -9.60 52.94 -15.51
N ILE A 389 -10.90 52.64 -15.41
CA ILE A 389 -11.50 51.44 -16.01
C ILE A 389 -11.31 51.45 -17.53
N GLY A 390 -11.56 52.58 -18.19
CA GLY A 390 -11.38 52.72 -19.64
C GLY A 390 -9.94 52.51 -20.13
N ARG A 391 -8.93 52.71 -19.28
CA ARG A 391 -7.51 52.47 -19.62
C ARG A 391 -7.02 51.07 -19.28
N ILE A 392 -7.56 50.44 -18.23
CA ILE A 392 -7.11 49.11 -17.76
C ILE A 392 -7.82 47.98 -18.52
N PHE A 393 -9.09 48.14 -18.90
CA PHE A 393 -9.83 47.06 -19.58
C PHE A 393 -9.23 46.64 -20.93
N PRO A 394 -8.74 47.55 -21.79
CA PRO A 394 -8.14 47.17 -23.07
C PRO A 394 -6.83 46.37 -22.94
N SER A 395 -6.05 46.56 -21.87
CA SER A 395 -4.79 45.83 -21.67
C SER A 395 -5.02 44.39 -21.18
N ILE A 396 -6.03 44.18 -20.33
CA ILE A 396 -6.42 42.84 -19.86
C ILE A 396 -7.07 42.01 -20.99
N VAL A 397 -7.89 42.64 -21.85
CA VAL A 397 -8.51 41.96 -23.00
C VAL A 397 -7.46 41.57 -24.06
N ARG A 398 -6.37 42.33 -24.23
CA ARG A 398 -5.26 41.94 -25.13
C ARG A 398 -4.42 40.78 -24.57
N SER A 399 -4.24 40.68 -23.25
CA SER A 399 -3.49 39.59 -22.61
C SER A 399 -4.14 38.21 -22.79
N ARG A 400 -5.48 38.14 -22.90
CA ARG A 400 -6.21 36.85 -23.06
C ARG A 400 -6.27 36.28 -24.48
N LYS A 401 -5.89 37.02 -25.53
CA LYS A 401 -5.90 36.51 -26.92
C LYS A 401 -4.74 35.55 -27.26
N GLY A 402 -3.84 35.25 -26.33
CA GLY A 402 -2.69 34.37 -26.55
C GLY A 402 -2.92 32.87 -26.39
N TYR A 403 -4.04 32.43 -25.80
CA TYR A 403 -4.31 31.00 -25.62
C TYR A 403 -5.19 30.47 -26.76
N LYS A 404 -4.53 30.05 -27.84
CA LYS A 404 -5.13 29.21 -28.88
C LYS A 404 -5.49 27.86 -28.23
N LYS A 405 -6.79 27.58 -28.14
CA LYS A 405 -7.34 26.28 -27.79
C LYS A 405 -6.98 25.31 -28.92
N VAL A 406 -5.93 24.51 -28.73
CA VAL A 406 -5.65 23.36 -29.60
C VAL A 406 -6.51 22.22 -29.09
N SER A 407 -7.62 21.96 -29.77
CA SER A 407 -8.29 20.67 -29.68
C SER A 407 -7.40 19.66 -30.40
N ILE A 408 -6.99 18.62 -29.67
CA ILE A 408 -6.35 17.44 -30.25
C ILE A 408 -7.48 16.42 -30.40
N GLU A 409 -7.86 16.12 -31.64
CA GLU A 409 -8.53 14.87 -32.03
C GLU A 409 -7.49 13.76 -32.18
#